data_AF-A0A183I239-F1
#
_entry.id   AF-A0A183I239-F1
#
_cell.length_a   1.000
_cell.length_b   1.000
_cell.length_c   1.000
_cell.angle_alpha   90.00
_cell.angle_beta   90.00
_cell.angle_gamma   90.00
#
_symmetry.space_group_name_H-M   'P 1'
#
loop_
_entity.id
_entity.type
_entity.pdbx_description
1 polymer ?
#
loop_
_entity_poly.entity_id
_entity_poly.type
_entity_poly.pdbx_seq_one_letter_code
_entity_poly.pdbx_strand_id
1 'polypeptide(L)'
;MQTEHKSPRSVEIRVPSKREIVLVNETNAPHGTWKLAKIKELNTSADGRIRSVQIELPHGKIRNRPINVLYPLEINQNEISIIPIQDSVEKIEEEEPIASRTRSVTRK
;
A
#
# COMPACT_ATOMS: atom_id res chain seq x y z
N MET A 1 -17.91 -29.72 -22.15
CA MET A 1 -16.46 -29.38 -22.13
C MET A 1 -16.25 -28.40 -20.98
N GLN A 2 -15.62 -28.81 -19.88
CA GLN A 2 -15.40 -27.96 -18.72
C GLN A 2 -14.10 -27.16 -18.94
N THR A 3 -14.22 -25.84 -19.08
CA THR A 3 -13.07 -24.94 -19.15
C THR A 3 -12.51 -24.71 -17.75
N GLU A 4 -11.21 -24.97 -17.60
CA GLU A 4 -10.47 -24.69 -16.38
C GLU A 4 -10.43 -23.17 -16.18
N HIS A 5 -11.19 -22.66 -15.21
CA HIS A 5 -11.18 -21.25 -14.86
C HIS A 5 -9.91 -20.96 -14.04
N LYS A 6 -8.80 -20.70 -14.73
CA LYS A 6 -7.58 -20.15 -14.11
C LYS A 6 -7.88 -18.74 -13.65
N SER A 7 -8.41 -18.61 -12.44
CA SER A 7 -8.57 -17.32 -11.80
C SER A 7 -7.18 -16.68 -11.70
N PRO A 8 -6.94 -15.54 -12.38
CA PRO A 8 -5.74 -14.76 -12.16
C PRO A 8 -5.99 -13.99 -10.86
N ARG A 9 -6.10 -14.70 -9.73
CA ARG A 9 -6.07 -14.02 -8.44
C ARG A 9 -4.77 -13.23 -8.46
N SER A 10 -4.88 -11.90 -8.40
CA SER A 10 -3.75 -10.98 -8.34
C SER A 10 -2.91 -11.31 -7.11
N VAL A 11 -2.08 -12.32 -7.26
CA VAL A 11 -1.10 -12.79 -6.31
C VAL A 11 0.17 -12.62 -7.10
N GLU A 12 0.78 -11.45 -6.95
CA GLU A 12 2.13 -11.26 -7.46
C GLU A 12 3.02 -12.33 -6.80
N ILE A 13 3.48 -13.28 -7.61
CA ILE A 13 4.44 -14.28 -7.18
C ILE A 13 5.79 -13.57 -7.09
N ARG A 14 6.01 -12.88 -5.96
CA ARG A 14 7.24 -12.14 -5.67
C ARG A 14 7.86 -12.61 -4.38
N VAL A 15 9.17 -12.42 -4.28
CA VAL A 15 9.90 -12.63 -3.03
C VAL A 15 9.68 -11.41 -2.14
N PRO A 16 9.20 -11.56 -0.90
CA PRO A 16 9.03 -10.43 0.01
C PRO A 16 10.38 -9.81 0.36
N SER A 17 10.40 -8.50 0.53
CA SER A 17 11.61 -7.73 0.84
C SER A 17 11.68 -7.33 2.31
N LYS A 18 12.90 -7.24 2.86
CA LYS A 18 13.09 -6.64 4.19
C LYS A 18 12.65 -5.17 4.13
N ARG A 19 12.00 -4.69 5.19
CA ARG A 19 11.42 -3.34 5.36
C ARG A 19 10.19 -3.04 4.51
N GLU A 20 9.67 -4.01 3.77
CA GLU A 20 8.43 -3.89 3.01
C GLU A 20 7.22 -3.74 3.95
N ILE A 21 6.23 -2.95 3.53
CA ILE A 21 4.95 -2.80 4.23
C ILE A 21 3.92 -3.75 3.59
N VAL A 22 3.28 -4.56 4.42
CA VAL A 22 2.32 -5.60 4.00
C VAL A 22 1.07 -5.58 4.86
N LEU A 23 -0.03 -6.11 4.33
CA LEU A 23 -1.24 -6.41 5.08
C LEU A 23 -1.12 -7.80 5.72
N VAL A 24 -1.61 -7.94 6.95
CA VAL A 24 -1.52 -9.16 7.75
C VAL A 24 -2.91 -9.66 8.12
N ASN A 25 -3.21 -10.89 7.74
CA ASN A 25 -4.41 -11.60 8.14
C ASN A 25 -4.17 -12.38 9.47
N GLU A 26 -4.44 -11.75 10.62
CA GLU A 26 -4.15 -12.32 11.97
C GLU A 26 -5.33 -13.00 12.67
N THR A 27 -6.53 -12.63 12.28
CA THR A 27 -7.79 -13.05 12.91
C THR A 27 -8.70 -13.38 11.74
N ASN A 28 -9.65 -14.30 11.85
CA ASN A 28 -10.72 -14.53 10.84
C ASN A 28 -11.63 -13.30 10.70
N ALA A 29 -11.01 -12.14 10.50
CA ALA A 29 -11.56 -10.83 10.40
C ALA A 29 -11.75 -10.55 8.90
N PRO A 30 -12.77 -9.76 8.56
CA PRO A 30 -12.98 -9.34 7.18
C PRO A 30 -11.73 -8.62 6.66
N HIS A 31 -11.52 -8.69 5.34
CA HIS A 31 -10.36 -8.12 4.66
C HIS A 31 -10.11 -6.65 5.01
N GLY A 32 -11.17 -5.85 5.19
CA GLY A 32 -11.09 -4.44 5.57
C GLY A 32 -10.52 -4.18 6.97
N THR A 33 -10.29 -5.21 7.79
CA THR A 33 -9.73 -5.09 9.15
C THR A 33 -8.33 -5.71 9.26
N TRP A 34 -7.72 -6.09 8.13
CA TRP A 34 -6.35 -6.58 8.13
C TRP A 34 -5.39 -5.48 8.58
N LYS A 35 -4.42 -5.86 9.42
CA LYS A 35 -3.49 -4.89 10.00
C LYS A 35 -2.32 -4.67 9.07
N LEU A 36 -1.84 -3.43 9.02
CA LEU A 36 -0.59 -3.10 8.37
C LEU A 36 0.59 -3.52 9.26
N ALA A 37 1.63 -4.10 8.66
CA ALA A 37 2.86 -4.41 9.36
C ALA A 37 4.07 -4.26 8.43
N LYS A 38 5.24 -4.04 9.03
CA LYS A 38 6.51 -3.95 8.32
C LYS A 38 7.27 -5.26 8.44
N ILE A 39 7.79 -5.79 7.35
CA ILE A 39 8.69 -6.95 7.39
C ILE A 39 10.02 -6.50 7.99
N LYS A 40 10.37 -7.01 9.16
CA LYS A 40 11.65 -6.75 9.81
C LYS A 40 12.73 -7.69 9.28
N GLU A 41 12.43 -8.98 9.21
CA GLU A 41 13.38 -10.02 8.80
C GLU A 41 12.68 -11.18 8.08
N LEU A 42 13.42 -11.83 7.18
CA LEU A 42 12.97 -12.99 6.42
C LEU A 42 13.60 -14.25 7.02
N ASN A 43 12.79 -15.23 7.42
CA ASN A 43 13.32 -16.48 7.95
C ASN A 43 13.58 -17.45 6.79
N THR A 44 14.84 -17.48 6.33
CA THR A 44 15.33 -18.44 5.35
C THR A 44 15.62 -19.78 6.01
N SER A 45 15.00 -20.84 5.51
CA SER A 45 15.28 -22.21 5.92
C SER A 45 16.57 -22.72 5.22
N ALA A 46 17.09 -23.88 5.64
CA ALA A 46 18.31 -24.48 5.10
C ALA A 46 18.23 -24.79 3.58
N ASP A 47 17.01 -24.98 3.07
CA ASP A 47 16.69 -25.16 1.66
C ASP A 47 16.61 -23.84 0.86
N GLY A 48 16.93 -22.70 1.48
CA GLY A 48 16.88 -21.36 0.89
C GLY A 48 15.47 -20.80 0.71
N ARG A 49 14.43 -21.52 1.15
CA ARG A 49 13.03 -21.09 1.00
C ARG A 49 12.57 -20.27 2.20
N ILE A 50 11.77 -19.25 1.92
CA ILE A 50 11.16 -18.36 2.94
C ILE A 50 9.73 -18.83 3.20
N ARG A 51 9.48 -19.41 4.38
CA ARG A 51 8.14 -19.86 4.80
C ARG A 51 7.51 -18.94 5.84
N SER A 52 8.34 -18.20 6.57
CA SER A 52 7.90 -17.25 7.59
C SER A 52 8.78 -16.01 7.60
N VAL A 53 8.24 -14.93 8.16
CA VAL A 53 8.94 -13.67 8.31
C VAL A 53 8.62 -13.07 9.68
N GLN A 54 9.54 -12.27 10.20
CA GLN A 54 9.29 -11.43 11.36
C GLN A 54 8.68 -10.12 10.90
N ILE A 55 7.46 -9.84 11.34
CA ILE A 55 6.77 -8.58 11.12
C ILE A 55 6.85 -7.70 12.36
N GLU A 56 6.90 -6.40 12.15
CA GLU A 56 6.80 -5.34 13.14
C GLU A 56 5.46 -4.62 12.96
N LEU A 57 4.61 -4.69 13.98
CA LEU A 57 3.36 -3.92 14.01
C LEU A 57 3.66 -2.44 14.29
N PRO A 58 2.73 -1.51 14.00
CA PRO A 58 2.92 -0.07 14.22
C PRO A 58 3.32 0.31 15.65
N HIS A 59 2.94 -0.52 16.62
CA HIS A 59 3.28 -0.35 18.03
C HIS A 59 4.65 -0.98 18.42
N GLY A 60 5.52 -1.28 17.45
CA GLY A 60 6.86 -1.85 17.66
C GLY A 60 6.87 -3.32 18.11
N LYS A 61 5.71 -3.97 18.20
CA LYS A 61 5.62 -5.39 18.56
C LYS A 61 6.06 -6.26 17.39
N ILE A 62 7.04 -7.12 17.63
CA ILE A 62 7.55 -8.07 16.64
C ILE A 62 6.80 -9.40 16.77
N ARG A 63 6.35 -9.96 15.65
CA ARG A 63 5.71 -11.28 15.59
C ARG A 63 6.20 -12.10 14.42
N ASN A 64 6.25 -13.41 14.59
CA ASN A 64 6.53 -14.34 13.51
C ASN A 64 5.22 -14.70 12.78
N ARG A 65 5.20 -14.60 11.45
CA ARG A 65 4.04 -14.93 10.61
C ARG A 65 4.46 -15.74 9.37
N PRO A 66 3.63 -16.71 8.94
CA PRO A 66 3.87 -17.38 7.67
C PRO A 66 3.62 -16.43 6.50
N ILE A 67 4.30 -16.66 5.38
CA ILE A 67 4.15 -15.80 4.19
C ILE A 67 2.72 -15.81 3.62
N ASN A 68 2.00 -16.92 3.77
CA ASN A 68 0.65 -17.11 3.22
C ASN A 68 -0.42 -16.17 3.80
N VAL A 69 -0.15 -15.54 4.95
CA VAL A 69 -1.08 -14.57 5.58
C VAL A 69 -0.66 -13.12 5.34
N LEU A 70 0.40 -12.91 4.55
CA LEU A 70 0.92 -11.60 4.20
C LEU A 70 0.55 -11.27 2.77
N TYR A 71 0.04 -10.07 2.58
CA TYR A 71 -0.40 -9.57 1.30
C TYR A 71 0.37 -8.29 0.98
N PRO A 72 1.07 -8.22 -0.17
CA PRO A 72 1.78 -7.02 -0.57
C PRO A 72 0.78 -5.90 -0.86
N LEU A 73 1.25 -4.66 -0.72
CA LEU A 73 0.51 -3.52 -1.23
C LEU A 73 0.77 -3.37 -2.73
N GLU A 74 -0.20 -2.83 -3.46
CA GLU A 74 -0.08 -2.55 -4.90
C GLU A 74 0.92 -1.42 -5.21
N ILE A 75 1.46 -0.76 -4.19
CA ILE A 75 2.47 0.29 -4.32
C ILE A 75 3.88 -0.29 -4.32
N ASN A 76 4.64 0.01 -5.35
CA ASN A 76 6.04 -0.40 -5.46
C ASN A 76 6.95 0.81 -5.23
N GLN A 77 7.91 0.69 -4.31
CA GLN A 77 8.95 1.71 -4.10
C GLN A 77 9.84 1.91 -5.34
N ASN A 78 9.82 0.95 -6.27
CA ASN A 78 10.60 0.99 -7.50
C ASN A 78 9.95 1.85 -8.60
N GLU A 79 8.72 2.34 -8.40
CA GLU A 79 7.98 3.21 -9.33
C GLU A 79 8.00 4.67 -8.91
N ILE A 80 9.07 5.12 -8.24
CA ILE A 80 9.40 6.54 -8.25
C ILE A 80 9.95 6.83 -9.65
N SER A 81 9.07 6.90 -10.65
CA SER A 81 9.30 7.81 -11.76
C SER A 81 9.55 9.16 -11.11
N ILE A 82 10.78 9.66 -11.22
CA ILE A 82 11.15 11.02 -10.88
C ILE A 82 10.16 11.93 -11.60
N ILE A 83 9.05 12.29 -10.97
CA ILE A 83 8.36 13.51 -11.30
C ILE A 83 9.28 14.56 -10.69
N PRO A 84 9.98 15.37 -11.49
CA PRO A 84 10.76 16.45 -10.93
C PRO A 84 9.79 17.26 -10.08
N ILE A 85 10.06 17.34 -8.78
CA ILE A 85 9.47 18.35 -7.93
C ILE A 85 10.08 19.64 -8.48
N GLN A 86 9.42 20.21 -9.48
CA GLN A 86 9.72 21.54 -9.93
C GLN A 86 9.40 22.43 -8.74
N ASP A 87 10.48 23.01 -8.23
CA ASP A 87 10.51 24.16 -7.38
C ASP A 87 9.44 25.17 -7.85
N SER A 88 8.24 25.04 -7.26
CA SER A 88 7.16 26.02 -7.37
C SER A 88 6.92 26.57 -5.98
N VAL A 89 8.00 27.04 -5.35
CA VAL A 89 7.96 28.09 -4.34
C VAL A 89 8.26 29.38 -5.09
N GLU A 90 7.24 29.94 -5.77
CA GLU A 90 7.11 31.38 -6.04
C GLU A 90 5.82 31.64 -6.83
N LYS A 91 4.72 31.84 -6.09
CA LYS A 91 3.75 32.93 -6.31
C LYS A 91 2.70 32.85 -5.21
N ILE A 92 2.96 33.56 -4.12
CA ILE A 92 1.90 34.07 -3.26
C ILE A 92 1.28 35.20 -4.07
N GLU A 93 0.24 34.89 -4.85
CA GLU A 93 -0.62 35.91 -5.45
C GLU A 93 -1.55 36.41 -4.33
N GLU A 94 -1.47 37.71 -4.09
CA GLU A 94 -2.25 38.43 -3.09
C GLU A 94 -3.75 38.13 -3.25
N GLU A 95 -4.40 37.81 -2.14
CA GLU A 95 -5.85 37.62 -2.03
C GLU A 95 -6.62 38.84 -2.56
N GLU A 96 -7.37 38.67 -3.65
CA GLU A 96 -8.53 39.51 -3.91
C GLU A 96 -9.75 38.98 -3.13
N PRO A 97 -10.52 39.83 -2.43
CA PRO A 97 -11.58 39.37 -1.54
C PRO A 97 -12.71 38.63 -2.29
N ILE A 98 -13.04 37.47 -1.74
CA ILE A 98 -14.09 36.51 -2.11
C ILE A 98 -15.50 37.14 -1.91
N ALA A 99 -15.83 38.23 -2.59
CA ALA A 99 -17.13 38.87 -2.43
C ALA A 99 -17.53 39.73 -3.64
N SER A 100 -17.73 39.13 -4.82
CA SER A 100 -18.49 39.76 -5.92
C SER A 100 -18.94 38.76 -7.00
N ARG A 101 -19.50 37.60 -6.64
CA ARG A 101 -20.13 36.69 -7.63
C ARG A 101 -21.45 36.10 -7.15
N THR A 102 -22.35 36.92 -6.62
CA THR A 102 -23.79 36.61 -6.64
C THR A 102 -24.35 36.94 -8.01
N ARG A 103 -24.28 35.95 -8.89
CA ARG A 103 -25.11 35.68 -10.07
C ARG A 103 -26.39 36.54 -10.18
N SER A 104 -26.41 37.49 -11.10
CA SER A 104 -27.65 38.08 -11.63
C SER A 104 -28.38 37.01 -12.45
N VAL A 105 -29.49 36.50 -11.89
CA VAL A 105 -30.46 35.68 -12.61
C VAL A 105 -31.35 36.62 -13.42
N THR A 106 -31.24 36.57 -14.74
CA THR A 106 -32.24 37.13 -15.66
C THR A 106 -33.41 36.17 -15.76
N ARG A 107 -34.62 36.62 -15.38
CA ARG A 107 -35.90 36.00 -15.75
C ARG A 107 -36.73 37.04 -16.52
N LYS A 108 -37.01 36.69 -17.77
CA LYS A 108 -38.10 37.06 -18.71
C LYS A 108 -38.61 38.51 -18.71
#